data_AF-V4LWN9-F1
#
_entry.id   AF-V4LWN9-F1
#
_cell.length_a   1.000
_cell.length_b   1.000
_cell.length_c   1.000
_cell.angle_alpha   90.00
_cell.angle_beta   90.00
_cell.angle_gamma   90.00
#
_symmetry.space_group_name_H-M   'P 1'
#
loop_
_entity.id
_entity.type
_entity.pdbx_description
1 polymer ?
#
loop_
_entity_poly.entity_id
_entity_poly.type
_entity_poly.pdbx_seq_one_letter_code
_entity_poly.pdbx_strand_id
1 'polypeptide(L)'
;IANTIERYQRRVKEIGINNKRDDDSQQARSETSGLTKKIEQLEISKRKLVGEGIDVCSIEELQQLENQLERGLTRIRAKKYQLLRGEIEKLKEEGRNLIKENKELKQKWRGMGAIVASSSSTLSSSEVNIDDNDTTMEVETGLFIGPPETRQSKKIPPQN
;
A
#
# COMPACT_ATOMS: atom_id res chain seq x y z
N ILE A 1 -4.33 70.59 -40.13
CA ILE A 1 -2.99 70.00 -39.80
C ILE A 1 -3.06 69.18 -38.51
N ALA A 2 -3.52 69.72 -37.38
CA ALA A 2 -3.60 68.99 -36.10
C ALA A 2 -4.41 67.67 -36.16
N ASN A 3 -5.58 67.68 -36.78
CA ASN A 3 -6.46 66.51 -36.89
C ASN A 3 -5.83 65.37 -37.72
N THR A 4 -5.01 65.72 -38.72
CA THR A 4 -4.24 64.77 -39.52
C THR A 4 -3.15 64.12 -38.68
N ILE A 5 -2.40 64.90 -37.88
CA ILE A 5 -1.34 64.40 -37.00
C ILE A 5 -1.91 63.44 -35.95
N GLU A 6 -3.07 63.77 -35.35
CA GLU A 6 -3.72 62.93 -34.35
C GLU A 6 -4.12 61.55 -34.93
N ARG A 7 -4.67 61.53 -36.16
CA ARG A 7 -4.98 60.29 -36.87
C ARG A 7 -3.75 59.39 -37.07
N TYR A 8 -2.61 59.98 -37.45
CA TYR A 8 -1.37 59.22 -37.62
C TYR A 8 -0.85 58.67 -36.29
N GLN A 9 -0.86 59.48 -35.22
CA GLN A 9 -0.44 59.02 -33.88
C GLN A 9 -1.31 57.88 -33.35
N ARG A 10 -2.63 57.92 -33.60
CA ARG A 10 -3.56 56.86 -33.22
C ARG A 10 -3.26 55.55 -33.96
N ARG A 11 -3.04 55.61 -35.27
CA ARG A 11 -2.68 54.44 -36.08
C ARG A 11 -1.35 53.82 -35.63
N VAL A 12 -0.34 54.63 -35.31
CA VAL A 12 0.96 54.12 -34.82
C VAL A 12 0.80 53.40 -33.47
N LYS A 13 -0.01 53.93 -32.54
CA LYS A 13 -0.31 53.26 -31.27
C LYS A 13 -1.07 51.95 -31.47
N GLU A 14 -2.07 51.91 -32.34
CA GLU A 14 -2.84 50.70 -32.65
C GLU A 14 -1.97 49.59 -33.26
N ILE A 15 -1.07 49.93 -34.18
CA ILE A 15 -0.10 48.98 -34.76
C ILE A 15 0.82 48.42 -33.65
N GLY A 16 1.32 49.27 -32.75
CA GLY A 16 2.13 48.83 -31.62
C GLY A 16 1.40 47.87 -30.67
N ILE A 17 0.11 48.11 -30.42
CA ILE A 17 -0.74 47.23 -29.60
C ILE A 17 -1.00 45.89 -30.29
N ASN A 18 -1.27 45.89 -31.60
CA ASN A 18 -1.48 44.66 -32.37
C ASN A 18 -0.20 43.82 -32.42
N ASN A 19 0.96 44.43 -32.68
CA ASN A 19 2.24 43.73 -32.69
C ASN A 19 2.54 43.09 -31.33
N LYS A 20 2.24 43.78 -30.22
CA LYS A 20 2.42 43.22 -28.88
C LYS A 20 1.49 42.02 -28.61
N ARG A 21 0.23 42.09 -29.05
CA ARG A 21 -0.71 40.96 -28.94
C ARG A 21 -0.30 39.77 -29.79
N ASP A 22 0.23 40.03 -30.99
CA ASP A 22 0.77 38.99 -31.87
C ASP A 22 2.02 38.35 -31.26
N ASP A 23 2.92 39.13 -30.66
CA ASP A 23 4.11 38.65 -29.95
C ASP A 23 3.73 37.79 -28.73
N ASP A 24 2.82 38.28 -27.87
CA ASP A 24 2.30 37.52 -26.73
C ASP A 24 1.64 36.20 -27.19
N SER A 25 0.91 36.22 -28.32
CA SER A 25 0.28 35.03 -28.91
C SER A 25 1.30 34.05 -29.51
N GLN A 26 2.38 34.55 -30.12
CA GLN A 26 3.48 33.74 -30.63
C GLN A 26 4.28 33.10 -29.50
N GLN A 27 4.56 33.86 -28.43
CA GLN A 27 5.19 33.35 -27.22
C GLN A 27 4.37 32.23 -26.60
N ALA A 28 3.07 32.42 -26.39
CA ALA A 28 2.19 31.38 -25.82
C ALA A 28 2.18 30.10 -26.67
N ARG A 29 2.19 30.23 -28.00
CA ARG A 29 2.30 29.07 -28.92
C ARG A 29 3.64 28.37 -28.80
N SER A 30 4.74 29.13 -28.72
CA SER A 30 6.09 28.59 -28.55
C SER A 30 6.21 27.81 -27.23
N GLU A 31 5.73 28.41 -26.13
CA GLU A 31 5.69 27.79 -24.81
C GLU A 31 4.88 26.49 -24.83
N THR A 32 3.68 26.53 -25.42
CA THR A 32 2.83 25.34 -25.59
C THR A 32 3.58 24.25 -26.37
N SER A 33 4.23 24.59 -27.48
CA SER A 33 5.01 23.64 -28.27
C SER A 33 6.18 23.04 -27.48
N GLY A 34 6.82 23.84 -26.63
CA GLY A 34 7.91 23.41 -25.75
C GLY A 34 7.42 22.41 -24.70
N LEU A 35 6.27 22.68 -24.07
CA LEU A 35 5.65 21.77 -23.11
C LEU A 35 5.22 20.45 -23.76
N THR A 36 4.64 20.48 -24.95
CA THR A 36 4.27 19.27 -25.70
C THR A 36 5.48 18.39 -25.97
N LYS A 37 6.59 18.97 -26.45
CA LYS A 37 7.85 18.22 -26.65
C LYS A 37 8.38 17.65 -25.34
N LYS A 38 8.25 18.38 -24.23
CA LYS A 38 8.71 17.89 -22.92
C LYS A 38 7.89 16.69 -22.45
N ILE A 39 6.57 16.72 -22.65
CA ILE A 39 5.68 15.59 -22.36
C ILE A 39 6.09 14.37 -23.17
N GLU A 40 6.27 14.53 -24.48
CA GLU A 40 6.67 13.44 -25.38
C GLU A 40 8.00 12.80 -24.93
N GLN A 41 9.01 13.61 -24.58
CA GLN A 41 10.27 13.12 -24.04
C GLN A 41 10.11 12.33 -22.73
N LEU A 42 9.24 12.79 -21.83
CA LEU A 42 8.95 12.10 -20.57
C LEU A 42 8.23 10.78 -20.83
N GLU A 43 7.31 10.73 -21.79
CA GLU A 43 6.59 9.51 -22.17
C GLU A 43 7.53 8.48 -22.80
N ILE A 44 8.44 8.91 -23.68
CA ILE A 44 9.49 8.04 -24.24
C ILE A 44 10.36 7.49 -23.10
N SER A 45 10.80 8.36 -22.18
CA SER A 45 11.61 7.95 -21.04
C SER A 45 10.88 6.93 -20.15
N LYS A 46 9.59 7.15 -19.90
CA LYS A 46 8.73 6.21 -19.17
C LYS A 46 8.64 4.86 -19.88
N ARG A 47 8.40 4.85 -21.20
CA ARG A 47 8.33 3.63 -22.00
C ARG A 47 9.63 2.83 -21.93
N LYS A 48 10.78 3.50 -22.11
CA LYS A 48 12.10 2.88 -21.93
C LYS A 48 12.25 2.27 -20.53
N LEU A 49 11.88 2.99 -19.47
CA LEU A 49 11.95 2.49 -18.08
C LEU A 49 11.08 1.25 -17.82
N VAL A 50 9.99 1.05 -18.56
CA VAL A 50 9.14 -0.15 -18.43
C VAL A 50 9.52 -1.29 -19.37
N GLY A 51 10.56 -1.12 -20.19
CA GLY A 51 11.02 -2.17 -21.11
C GLY A 51 10.61 -1.98 -22.57
N GLU A 52 9.90 -0.92 -22.93
CA GLU A 52 9.35 -0.70 -24.26
C GLU A 52 10.29 0.13 -25.15
N GLY A 53 10.38 -0.22 -26.44
CA GLY A 53 11.18 0.54 -27.42
C GLY A 53 12.69 0.53 -27.14
N ILE A 54 13.18 -0.56 -26.53
CA ILE A 54 14.57 -0.73 -26.15
C ILE A 54 15.46 -1.21 -27.32
N ASP A 55 14.85 -1.82 -28.33
CA ASP A 55 15.48 -2.33 -29.55
C ASP A 55 16.30 -1.27 -30.32
N VAL A 56 15.92 -0.01 -30.19
CA VAL A 56 16.59 1.13 -30.82
C VAL A 56 17.60 1.85 -29.91
N CYS A 57 17.76 1.41 -28.65
CA CYS A 57 18.68 2.04 -27.71
C CYS A 57 20.13 1.61 -27.94
N SER A 58 21.07 2.53 -27.73
CA SER A 58 22.50 2.18 -27.73
C SER A 58 22.89 1.41 -26.47
N ILE A 59 24.08 0.79 -26.49
CA ILE A 59 24.62 0.06 -25.33
C ILE A 59 24.83 1.01 -24.14
N GLU A 60 25.30 2.23 -24.39
CA GLU A 60 25.49 3.25 -23.37
C GLU A 60 24.16 3.70 -22.76
N GLU A 61 23.13 3.92 -23.59
CA GLU A 61 21.79 4.28 -23.12
C GLU A 61 21.18 3.16 -22.27
N LEU A 62 21.34 1.91 -22.69
CA LEU A 62 20.92 0.72 -21.95
C LEU A 62 21.58 0.65 -20.58
N GLN A 63 22.89 0.86 -20.52
CA GLN A 63 23.64 0.83 -19.27
C GLN A 63 23.23 1.98 -18.32
N GLN A 64 22.95 3.17 -18.86
CA GLN A 64 22.41 4.27 -18.05
C GLN A 64 21.03 3.95 -17.48
N LEU A 65 20.17 3.32 -18.29
CA LEU A 65 18.83 2.90 -17.88
C LEU A 65 18.88 1.86 -16.77
N GLU A 66 19.72 0.83 -16.92
CA GLU A 66 19.97 -0.21 -15.92
C GLU A 66 20.43 0.40 -14.59
N ASN A 67 21.46 1.25 -14.63
CA ASN A 67 21.97 1.95 -13.45
C ASN A 67 20.91 2.82 -12.77
N GLN A 68 20.01 3.45 -13.54
CA GLN A 68 18.90 4.23 -12.98
C GLN A 68 17.86 3.34 -12.29
N LEU A 69 17.50 2.22 -12.92
CA LEU A 69 16.57 1.24 -12.37
C LEU A 69 17.10 0.59 -11.09
N GLU A 70 18.37 0.19 -11.09
CA GLU A 70 19.02 -0.42 -9.93
C GLU A 70 19.03 0.53 -8.72
N ARG A 71 19.40 1.80 -8.92
CA ARG A 71 19.36 2.83 -7.86
C ARG A 71 17.95 3.03 -7.33
N GLY A 72 16.96 3.13 -8.23
CA GLY A 72 15.55 3.28 -7.86
C GLY A 72 15.04 2.10 -7.05
N LEU A 73 15.32 0.88 -7.52
CA LEU A 73 14.92 -0.37 -6.89
C LEU A 73 15.55 -0.54 -5.51
N THR A 74 16.84 -0.22 -5.38
CA THR A 74 17.56 -0.23 -4.10
C THR A 74 16.88 0.71 -3.09
N ARG A 75 16.54 1.94 -3.51
CA ARG A 75 15.84 2.90 -2.65
C ARG A 75 14.44 2.41 -2.24
N ILE A 76 13.69 1.80 -3.16
CA ILE A 76 12.36 1.23 -2.89
C ILE A 76 12.47 0.09 -1.87
N ARG A 77 13.40 -0.85 -2.09
CA ARG A 77 13.64 -1.98 -1.19
C ARG A 77 14.05 -1.52 0.21
N ALA A 78 14.96 -0.55 0.31
CA ALA A 78 15.37 0.02 1.59
C ALA A 78 14.20 0.64 2.35
N LYS A 79 13.36 1.44 1.66
CA LYS A 79 12.17 2.03 2.28
C LYS A 79 11.15 0.98 2.71
N LYS A 80 10.89 -0.03 1.88
CA LYS A 80 9.98 -1.14 2.21
C LYS A 80 10.49 -1.90 3.44
N TYR A 81 11.79 -2.18 3.49
CA TYR A 81 12.42 -2.85 4.63
C TYR A 81 12.29 -2.02 5.91
N GLN A 82 12.58 -0.72 5.85
CA GLN A 82 12.44 0.18 7.00
C GLN A 82 11.02 0.19 7.57
N LEU A 83 10.00 0.30 6.71
CA LEU A 83 8.59 0.31 7.12
C LEU A 83 8.17 -1.02 7.74
N LEU A 84 8.48 -2.15 7.08
CA LEU A 84 8.14 -3.48 7.60
C LEU A 84 8.84 -3.77 8.91
N ARG A 85 10.12 -3.38 9.03
CA ARG A 85 10.87 -3.54 10.26
C ARG A 85 10.25 -2.75 11.42
N GLY A 86 9.83 -1.51 11.16
CA GLY A 86 9.12 -0.70 12.16
C GLY A 86 7.82 -1.37 12.63
N GLU A 87 7.03 -1.93 11.71
CA GLU A 87 5.80 -2.64 12.06
C GLU A 87 6.07 -3.91 12.88
N ILE A 88 7.09 -4.68 12.51
CA ILE A 88 7.52 -5.85 13.28
C ILE A 88 7.93 -5.47 14.71
N GLU A 89 8.70 -4.38 14.87
CA GLU A 89 9.15 -3.91 16.18
C GLU A 89 7.97 -3.46 17.04
N LYS A 90 7.00 -2.75 16.45
CA LYS A 90 5.76 -2.34 17.12
C LYS A 90 4.95 -3.54 17.60
N LEU A 91 4.67 -4.51 16.72
CA LEU A 91 3.90 -5.71 17.06
C LEU A 91 4.61 -6.55 18.14
N LYS A 92 5.95 -6.64 18.10
CA LYS A 92 6.72 -7.31 19.14
C LYS A 92 6.58 -6.62 20.50
N GLU A 93 6.53 -5.30 20.54
CA GLU A 93 6.31 -4.54 21.77
C GLU A 93 4.89 -4.74 22.31
N GLU A 94 3.88 -4.67 21.45
CA GLU A 94 2.49 -4.96 21.82
C GLU A 94 2.36 -6.38 22.39
N GLY A 95 2.99 -7.38 21.75
CA GLY A 95 3.02 -8.75 22.26
C GLY A 95 3.66 -8.88 23.64
N ARG A 96 4.78 -8.17 23.90
CA ARG A 96 5.40 -8.14 25.23
C ARG A 96 4.48 -7.53 26.28
N ASN A 97 3.82 -6.42 25.95
CA ASN A 97 2.91 -5.74 26.86
C ASN A 97 1.70 -6.61 27.21
N LEU A 98 1.11 -7.29 26.22
CA LEU A 98 0.01 -8.24 26.44
C LEU A 98 0.42 -9.42 27.31
N ILE A 99 1.62 -9.99 27.10
CA ILE A 99 2.15 -11.07 27.95
C ILE A 99 2.29 -10.60 29.39
N LYS A 100 2.82 -9.39 29.59
CA LYS A 100 2.99 -8.79 30.93
C LYS A 100 1.64 -8.58 31.61
N GLU A 101 0.69 -7.95 30.92
CA GLU A 101 -0.65 -7.69 31.44
C GLU A 101 -1.38 -9.00 31.77
N ASN A 102 -1.33 -9.99 30.89
CA ASN A 102 -1.94 -11.30 31.11
C ASN A 102 -1.34 -12.00 32.34
N LYS A 103 -0.02 -11.91 32.55
CA LYS A 103 0.64 -12.43 33.75
C LYS A 103 0.15 -11.72 35.02
N GLU A 104 0.05 -10.40 35.00
CA GLU A 104 -0.45 -9.60 36.13
C GLU A 104 -1.91 -9.94 36.46
N LEU A 105 -2.77 -10.04 35.44
CA LEU A 105 -4.15 -10.46 35.60
C LEU A 105 -4.24 -11.86 36.20
N LYS A 106 -3.52 -12.85 35.64
CA LYS A 106 -3.48 -14.22 36.20
C LYS A 106 -3.04 -14.24 37.66
N GLN A 107 -2.07 -13.41 38.05
CA GLN A 107 -1.65 -13.30 39.45
C GLN A 107 -2.75 -12.72 40.34
N LYS A 108 -3.42 -11.64 39.90
CA LYS A 108 -4.57 -11.06 40.62
C LYS A 108 -5.71 -12.07 40.78
N TRP A 109 -6.05 -12.80 39.72
CA TRP A 109 -7.08 -13.85 39.75
C TRP A 109 -6.73 -15.00 40.70
N ARG A 110 -5.47 -15.45 40.72
CA ARG A 110 -5.03 -16.44 41.72
C ARG A 110 -5.09 -15.89 43.16
N GLY A 111 -4.70 -14.63 43.35
CA GLY A 111 -4.81 -13.95 44.65
C GLY A 111 -6.25 -13.78 45.14
N MET A 112 -7.21 -13.52 44.24
CA MET A 112 -8.64 -13.47 44.54
C MET A 112 -9.26 -14.86 44.69
N GLY A 113 -8.81 -15.86 43.93
CA GLY A 113 -9.25 -17.26 44.02
C GLY A 113 -8.97 -17.92 45.38
N ALA A 114 -7.93 -17.47 46.10
CA ALA A 114 -7.68 -17.89 47.49
C ALA A 114 -8.80 -17.45 48.46
N ILE A 115 -9.53 -16.37 48.15
CA ILE A 115 -10.65 -15.88 48.95
C ILE A 115 -11.91 -16.71 48.67
N VAL A 116 -12.09 -17.18 47.44
CA VAL A 116 -13.27 -17.98 47.03
C VAL A 116 -13.11 -19.47 47.35
N ALA A 117 -11.88 -19.98 47.41
CA ALA A 117 -11.58 -21.34 47.88
C ALA A 117 -11.96 -21.56 49.36
N SER A 118 -12.09 -20.49 50.15
CA SER A 118 -12.57 -20.55 51.54
C SER A 118 -14.10 -20.62 51.64
N SER A 119 -14.84 -20.53 50.53
CA SER A 119 -16.31 -20.50 50.52
C SER A 119 -16.97 -21.54 49.62
N SER A 120 -16.22 -22.39 48.92
CA SER A 120 -16.81 -23.46 48.10
C SER A 120 -16.02 -24.75 48.25
N SER A 121 -16.38 -25.51 49.29
CA SER A 121 -16.14 -26.94 49.32
C SER A 121 -16.89 -27.61 48.16
N THR A 122 -16.22 -28.55 47.50
CA THR A 122 -16.70 -29.55 46.54
C THR A 122 -16.77 -29.11 45.07
N LEU A 123 -15.75 -29.49 44.29
CA LEU A 123 -15.81 -30.65 43.39
C LEU A 123 -14.39 -30.95 42.88
N SER A 124 -14.02 -32.22 42.97
CA SER A 124 -12.70 -32.78 42.67
C SER A 124 -12.32 -32.57 41.20
N SER A 125 -11.23 -31.85 40.96
CA SER A 125 -10.48 -31.91 39.71
C SER A 125 -9.18 -32.64 40.01
N SER A 126 -9.08 -33.86 39.51
CA SER A 126 -7.85 -34.64 39.48
C SER A 126 -6.72 -33.79 38.87
N GLU A 127 -5.64 -33.61 39.64
CA GLU A 127 -4.39 -33.03 39.17
C GLU A 127 -3.74 -34.01 38.19
N VAL A 128 -3.74 -33.67 36.90
CA VAL A 128 -2.87 -34.33 35.92
C VAL A 128 -1.50 -33.68 35.96
N ASN A 129 -0.55 -34.39 36.55
CA ASN A 129 0.88 -34.10 36.39
C ASN A 129 1.23 -34.30 34.90
N ILE A 130 1.68 -33.24 34.24
CA ILE A 130 2.26 -33.35 32.90
C ILE A 130 3.75 -33.55 33.09
N ASP A 131 4.12 -34.83 33.13
CA ASP A 131 5.48 -35.30 32.86
C ASP A 131 5.72 -35.19 31.35
N ASP A 132 6.92 -34.77 30.97
CA ASP A 132 7.39 -34.60 29.59
C ASP A 132 7.53 -35.98 28.90
N ASN A 133 6.41 -36.60 28.57
CA ASN A 133 6.40 -37.77 27.70
C ASN A 133 5.43 -37.55 26.54
N ASP A 134 6.00 -37.64 25.34
CA ASP A 134 5.34 -37.57 24.04
C ASP A 134 4.26 -38.66 23.95
N THR A 135 3.02 -38.30 24.26
CA THR A 135 1.84 -39.12 23.96
C THR A 135 0.79 -38.20 23.38
N THR A 136 0.87 -37.97 22.07
CA THR A 136 -0.21 -37.37 21.28
C THR A 136 -1.44 -38.27 21.36
N MET A 137 -2.39 -37.94 22.23
CA MET A 137 -3.72 -38.53 22.18
C MET A 137 -4.52 -37.83 21.08
N GLU A 138 -4.71 -38.50 19.95
CA GLU A 138 -5.62 -38.04 18.90
C GLU A 138 -7.06 -38.16 19.37
N VAL A 139 -7.71 -37.01 19.55
CA VAL A 139 -9.15 -36.91 19.78
C VAL A 139 -9.85 -36.70 18.44
N GLU A 140 -10.59 -37.72 18.00
CA GLU A 140 -11.41 -37.67 16.79
C GLU A 140 -12.59 -36.73 17.04
N THR A 141 -12.50 -35.49 16.55
CA THR A 141 -13.63 -34.57 16.56
C THR A 141 -14.44 -34.82 15.29
N GLY A 142 -15.75 -35.10 15.43
CA GLY A 142 -16.69 -35.23 14.30
C GLY A 142 -16.97 -33.89 13.60
N LEU A 143 -15.95 -33.05 13.44
CA LEU A 143 -16.03 -31.68 12.95
C LEU A 143 -15.75 -31.69 11.44
N PHE A 144 -16.80 -31.56 10.64
CA PHE A 144 -16.67 -31.37 9.20
C PHE A 144 -16.38 -29.89 8.89
N ILE A 145 -15.12 -29.57 8.61
CA ILE A 145 -14.70 -28.24 8.16
C ILE A 145 -14.75 -28.21 6.63
N GLY A 146 -15.95 -27.94 6.10
CA GLY A 146 -16.20 -27.78 4.67
C GLY A 146 -17.36 -26.81 4.41
N PRO A 147 -17.58 -26.37 3.15
CA PRO A 147 -18.76 -25.59 2.79
C PRO A 147 -20.03 -26.33 3.24
N PRO A 148 -21.03 -25.64 3.83
CA PRO A 148 -22.21 -26.29 4.36
C PRO A 148 -22.93 -27.09 3.27
N GLU A 149 -23.40 -28.30 3.61
CA GLU A 149 -24.21 -29.10 2.68
C GLU A 149 -25.40 -28.26 2.21
N THR A 150 -25.45 -28.00 0.90
CA THR A 150 -26.64 -27.41 0.30
C THR A 150 -27.79 -28.39 0.53
N ARG A 151 -28.86 -27.92 1.16
CA ARG A 151 -30.11 -28.68 1.36
C ARG A 151 -30.67 -29.09 0.00
N GLN A 152 -30.24 -30.22 -0.53
CA GLN A 152 -31.03 -30.96 -1.50
C GLN A 152 -32.12 -31.65 -0.69
N SER A 153 -33.34 -31.15 -0.81
CA SER A 153 -34.51 -31.80 -0.26
C SER A 153 -34.53 -33.26 -0.73
N LYS A 154 -34.33 -34.19 0.21
CA LYS A 154 -34.60 -35.61 -0.05
C LYS A 154 -36.09 -35.70 -0.38
N LYS A 155 -36.43 -35.77 -1.67
CA LYS A 155 -37.74 -36.24 -2.10
C LYS A 155 -37.83 -37.69 -1.65
N ILE A 156 -38.61 -37.93 -0.61
CA ILE A 156 -39.02 -39.26 -0.19
C ILE A 156 -39.90 -39.80 -1.34
N PRO A 157 -39.57 -40.94 -1.96
CA PRO A 157 -40.48 -41.55 -2.93
C PRO A 157 -41.68 -42.17 -2.19
N PRO A 158 -42.87 -42.20 -2.80
CA PRO A 158 -44.06 -42.73 -2.16
C PRO A 158 -43.88 -44.24 -1.90
N GLN A 159 -44.26 -44.67 -0.69
CA GLN A 159 -44.47 -46.09 -0.41
C GLN A 159 -45.86 -46.47 -0.94
N ASN A 160 -45.88 -47.51 -1.79
CA ASN A 160 -47.09 -48.24 -2.17
C ASN A 160 -47.69 -48.97 -0.96
#